data_AF-A0A7X5N4D8-F1
#
_entry.id   AF-A0A7X5N4D8-F1
#
_cell.length_a   1.000
_cell.length_b   1.000
_cell.length_c   1.000
_cell.angle_alpha   90.00
_cell.angle_beta   90.00
_cell.angle_gamma   90.00
#
_symmetry.space_group_name_H-M   'P 1'
#
loop_
_entity.id
_entity.type
_entity.pdbx_description
1 polymer ?
#
loop_
_entity_poly.entity_id
_entity_poly.type
_entity_poly.pdbx_seq_one_letter_code
_entity_poly.pdbx_strand_id
1 'polypeptide(L)'
;LAPASITKVMTSYVIAAEVKNGKVKPDDQVMMSERAWREGGAGTDGSYSGFPVNQTARLEDMEKGMAVQSGNDAAIALAEHVAGSEEA
;
A
#
# COMPACT_ATOMS: atom_id res chain seq x y z
N LEU A 1 9.51 18.36 -13.93
CA LEU A 1 10.08 17.63 -12.78
C LEU A 1 9.21 16.41 -12.53
N ALA A 2 9.80 15.22 -12.39
CA ALA A 2 9.04 14.01 -12.04
C ALA A 2 8.67 14.04 -10.54
N PRO A 3 7.46 13.62 -10.14
CA PRO A 3 6.98 13.76 -8.76
C PRO A 3 7.66 12.81 -7.76
N ALA A 4 8.34 11.76 -8.23
CA ALA A 4 8.95 10.73 -7.37
C ALA A 4 7.95 10.26 -6.27
N SER A 5 8.42 10.10 -5.02
CA SER A 5 7.59 9.63 -3.90
C SER A 5 6.48 10.57 -3.46
N ILE A 6 6.41 11.83 -3.93
CA ILE A 6 5.24 12.68 -3.67
C ILE A 6 3.97 12.07 -4.26
N THR A 7 4.09 11.22 -5.27
CA THR A 7 2.97 10.45 -5.83
C THR A 7 2.23 9.63 -4.76
N LYS A 8 2.91 9.18 -3.70
CA LYS A 8 2.29 8.42 -2.59
C LYS A 8 1.27 9.23 -1.79
N VAL A 9 1.31 10.56 -1.86
CA VAL A 9 0.25 11.42 -1.31
C VAL A 9 -1.08 11.15 -2.01
N MET A 10 -1.06 10.89 -3.31
CA MET A 10 -2.26 10.50 -4.05
C MET A 10 -2.76 9.11 -3.63
N THR A 11 -1.85 8.16 -3.39
CA THR A 11 -2.21 6.83 -2.87
C THR A 11 -2.91 6.94 -1.52
N SER A 12 -2.35 7.69 -0.56
CA SER A 12 -3.01 7.97 0.73
C SER A 12 -4.34 8.68 0.57
N TYR A 13 -4.44 9.63 -0.36
CA TYR A 13 -5.70 10.34 -0.63
C TYR A 13 -6.81 9.39 -1.11
N VAL A 14 -6.50 8.47 -2.03
CA VAL A 14 -7.45 7.46 -2.51
C VAL A 14 -7.88 6.54 -1.37
N ILE A 15 -6.94 6.00 -0.60
CA ILE A 15 -7.24 5.15 0.57
C ILE A 15 -8.20 5.86 1.53
N ALA A 16 -7.91 7.12 1.88
CA ALA A 16 -8.76 7.91 2.76
C ALA A 16 -10.17 8.15 2.19
N ALA A 17 -10.28 8.34 0.87
CA ALA A 17 -11.57 8.47 0.20
C ALA A 17 -12.37 7.17 0.26
N GLU A 18 -11.73 6.02 0.05
CA GLU A 18 -12.38 4.71 0.09
C GLU A 18 -12.79 4.31 1.52
N VAL A 19 -11.98 4.63 2.53
CA VAL A 19 -12.36 4.51 3.94
C VAL A 19 -13.57 5.39 4.25
N LYS A 20 -13.57 6.64 3.78
CA LYS A 20 -14.70 7.56 3.98
C LYS A 20 -15.98 7.06 3.31
N ASN A 21 -15.87 6.42 2.16
CA ASN A 21 -16.99 5.82 1.44
C ASN A 21 -17.41 4.45 2.00
N GLY A 22 -16.67 3.93 2.97
CA GLY A 22 -16.93 2.63 3.60
C GLY A 22 -16.63 1.42 2.71
N LYS A 23 -15.88 1.60 1.61
CA LYS A 23 -15.49 0.49 0.72
C LYS A 23 -14.38 -0.38 1.34
N VAL A 24 -13.49 0.25 2.09
CA VAL A 24 -12.44 -0.41 2.89
C VAL A 24 -12.43 0.13 4.31
N LYS A 25 -11.80 -0.59 5.23
CA LYS A 25 -11.69 -0.23 6.64
C LYS A 25 -10.23 -0.22 7.10
N PRO A 26 -9.88 0.59 8.11
CA PRO A 26 -8.51 0.63 8.65
C PRO A 26 -7.98 -0.73 9.14
N ASP A 27 -8.87 -1.63 9.57
CA ASP A 27 -8.53 -2.97 10.08
C ASP A 27 -8.59 -4.09 9.02
N ASP A 28 -8.92 -3.76 7.78
CA ASP A 28 -8.92 -4.71 6.68
C ASP A 28 -7.54 -5.36 6.52
N GLN A 29 -7.54 -6.66 6.23
CA GLN A 29 -6.31 -7.43 6.06
C GLN A 29 -5.81 -7.28 4.62
N VAL A 30 -4.77 -6.47 4.45
CA VAL A 30 -4.10 -6.25 3.17
C VAL A 30 -3.02 -7.32 3.00
N MET A 31 -3.03 -8.02 1.86
CA MET A 31 -2.03 -9.04 1.52
C MET A 31 -0.77 -8.37 0.96
N MET A 32 0.40 -8.68 1.53
CA MET A 32 1.67 -8.39 0.89
C MET A 32 1.92 -9.42 -0.22
N SER A 33 1.47 -9.11 -1.43
CA SER A 33 1.59 -10.01 -2.58
C SER A 33 3.04 -10.22 -2.99
N GLU A 34 3.33 -11.33 -3.67
CA GLU A 34 4.67 -11.54 -4.26
C GLU A 34 5.02 -10.42 -5.24
N ARG A 35 4.03 -9.89 -5.97
CA ARG A 35 4.22 -8.77 -6.89
C ARG A 35 4.65 -7.51 -6.14
N ALA A 36 3.90 -7.10 -5.12
CA ALA A 36 4.24 -5.94 -4.29
C ALA A 36 5.64 -6.06 -3.67
N TRP A 37 5.97 -7.24 -3.15
CA TRP A 37 7.28 -7.51 -2.57
C TRP A 37 8.41 -7.49 -3.63
N ARG A 38 8.19 -8.05 -4.82
CA ARG A 38 9.22 -8.12 -5.88
C ARG A 38 9.44 -6.77 -6.56
N GLU A 39 8.37 -6.02 -6.80
CA GLU A 39 8.41 -4.74 -7.55
C GLU A 39 8.66 -3.52 -6.65
N GLY A 40 8.44 -3.62 -5.34
CA GLY A 40 8.60 -2.50 -4.41
C GLY A 40 9.36 -2.83 -3.11
N GLY A 41 9.82 -4.06 -2.94
CA GLY A 41 10.50 -4.52 -1.73
C GLY A 41 12.03 -4.37 -1.78
N ALA A 42 12.69 -5.12 -0.91
CA ALA A 42 14.13 -5.03 -0.65
C ALA A 42 15.04 -5.33 -1.85
N GLY A 43 14.52 -5.95 -2.91
CA GLY A 43 15.26 -6.22 -4.15
C GLY A 43 15.35 -5.02 -5.10
N THR A 44 14.76 -3.88 -4.75
CA THR A 44 14.75 -2.66 -5.56
C THR A 44 15.69 -1.60 -4.99
N ASP A 45 16.04 -0.58 -5.78
CA ASP A 45 16.83 0.58 -5.33
C ASP A 45 16.00 1.60 -4.51
N GLY A 46 14.73 1.30 -4.20
CA GLY A 46 13.80 2.18 -3.50
C GLY A 46 13.57 1.80 -2.04
N SER A 47 12.91 2.70 -1.30
CA SER A 47 12.47 2.40 0.07
C SER A 47 11.35 1.35 0.09
N TYR A 48 11.38 0.49 1.10
CA TYR A 48 10.40 -0.56 1.33
C TYR A 48 10.02 -0.62 2.81
N SER A 49 8.89 -1.25 3.11
CA SER A 49 8.27 -1.27 4.45
C SER A 49 8.58 -2.52 5.25
N GLY A 50 8.94 -3.62 4.59
CA GLY A 50 9.48 -4.82 5.22
C GLY A 50 8.43 -5.81 5.75
N PHE A 51 7.16 -5.67 5.33
CA PHE A 51 6.15 -6.69 5.64
C PHE A 51 6.52 -8.03 4.98
N PRO A 52 6.29 -9.18 5.64
CA PRO A 52 6.59 -10.48 5.06
C PRO A 52 5.72 -10.78 3.83
N VAL A 53 6.32 -11.31 2.77
CA VAL A 53 5.60 -11.77 1.57
C VAL A 53 4.60 -12.89 1.93
N ASN A 54 3.45 -12.90 1.26
CA ASN A 54 2.35 -13.84 1.46
C ASN A 54 1.76 -13.83 2.87
N GLN A 55 1.89 -12.70 3.58
CA GLN A 55 1.21 -12.45 4.85
C GLN A 55 0.35 -11.20 4.76
N THR A 56 -0.62 -11.10 5.67
CA THR A 56 -1.47 -9.92 5.77
C THR A 56 -1.06 -9.01 6.92
N ALA A 57 -1.32 -7.72 6.76
CA ALA A 57 -1.29 -6.75 7.84
C ALA A 57 -2.52 -5.83 7.74
N ARG A 58 -2.85 -5.13 8.83
CA ARG A 58 -3.96 -4.17 8.81
C ARG A 58 -3.65 -3.05 7.81
N LEU A 59 -4.67 -2.58 7.11
CA LEU A 59 -4.57 -1.46 6.17
C LEU A 59 -3.87 -0.26 6.82
N GLU A 60 -4.21 0.09 8.07
CA GLU A 60 -3.57 1.21 8.78
C GLU A 60 -2.07 1.02 9.03
N ASP A 61 -1.61 -0.23 9.20
CA ASP A 61 -0.20 -0.53 9.46
C ASP A 61 0.58 -0.48 8.14
N MET A 62 0.01 -0.99 7.05
CA MET A 62 0.60 -0.84 5.72
C MET A 62 0.63 0.62 5.26
N GLU A 63 -0.42 1.40 5.53
CA GLU A 63 -0.44 2.84 5.23
C GLU A 63 0.68 3.57 5.98
N LYS A 64 0.90 3.26 7.26
CA LYS A 64 2.06 3.78 8.01
C LYS A 64 3.38 3.34 7.39
N GLY A 65 3.49 2.08 6.95
CA GLY A 65 4.66 1.59 6.23
C GLY A 65 4.94 2.39 4.96
N MET A 66 3.91 2.69 4.17
CA MET A 66 4.01 3.55 3.00
C MET A 66 4.37 5.00 3.35
N ALA A 67 3.69 5.61 4.32
CA ALA A 67 3.84 7.03 4.62
C ALA A 67 5.14 7.35 5.37
N VAL A 68 5.53 6.51 6.33
CA VAL A 68 6.69 6.74 7.20
C VAL A 68 7.97 6.23 6.55
N GLN A 69 7.98 5.00 6.03
CA GLN A 69 9.17 4.43 5.39
C GLN A 69 9.27 4.78 3.91
N SER A 70 8.27 5.47 3.34
CA SER A 70 8.15 5.64 1.89
C SER A 70 8.10 4.31 1.13
N GLY A 71 7.60 3.24 1.78
CA GLY A 71 7.64 1.88 1.26
C GLY A 71 6.88 1.73 -0.06
N ASN A 72 7.58 1.33 -1.13
CA ASN A 72 6.97 1.09 -2.43
C ASN A 72 6.13 -0.20 -2.43
N ASP A 73 6.62 -1.25 -1.76
CA ASP A 73 5.90 -2.50 -1.51
C ASP A 73 4.52 -2.26 -0.88
N ALA A 74 4.46 -1.47 0.20
CA ALA A 74 3.21 -1.11 0.85
C ALA A 74 2.29 -0.31 -0.08
N ALA A 75 2.82 0.62 -0.89
CA ALA A 75 2.01 1.38 -1.85
C ALA A 75 1.36 0.47 -2.90
N ILE A 76 2.10 -0.53 -3.39
CA ILE A 76 1.58 -1.50 -4.37
C ILE A 76 0.52 -2.39 -3.72
N ALA A 77 0.79 -2.95 -2.53
CA ALA A 77 -0.15 -3.81 -1.83
C ALA A 77 -1.46 -3.10 -1.47
N LEU A 78 -1.38 -1.84 -1.02
CA LEU A 78 -2.56 -1.00 -0.74
C LEU A 78 -3.36 -0.72 -2.02
N ALA A 79 -2.68 -0.44 -3.13
CA ALA A 79 -3.35 -0.21 -4.41
C ALA A 79 -4.07 -1.48 -4.91
N GLU A 80 -3.45 -2.66 -4.78
CA GLU A 80 -4.10 -3.94 -5.12
C GLU A 80 -5.36 -4.17 -4.30
N HIS A 81 -5.28 -3.95 -2.99
CA HIS A 81 -6.42 -4.15 -2.10
C HIS A 81 -7.57 -3.19 -2.39
N VAL A 82 -7.26 -1.90 -2.56
CA VAL A 82 -8.27 -0.88 -2.87
C VAL A 82 -8.90 -1.13 -4.25
N ALA A 83 -8.12 -1.43 -5.29
CA ALA A 83 -8.67 -1.70 -6.61
C ALA A 83 -9.55 -2.95 -6.63
N GLY A 84 -9.18 -4.00 -5.89
CA GLY A 84 -10.00 -5.20 -5.75
C GLY A 84 -11.32 -4.99 -4.99
N SER A 85 -11.42 -3.94 -4.17
CA SER A 85 -12.66 -3.59 -3.47
C SER A 85 -13.74 -2.99 -4.38
N GLU A 86 -13.38 -2.48 -5.57
CA GLU A 86 -14.34 -1.91 -6.51
C GLU A 86 -15.07 -2.97 -7.36
N GLU A 87 -14.49 -4.17 -7.49
CA GLU A 87 -15.11 -5.29 -8.22
C GLU A 87 -16.05 -6.15 -7.35
N ALA A 88 -16.15 -5.87 -6.04
CA ALA A 88 -16.87 -6.66 -5.04
C ALA A 88 -18.32 -6.17 -4.77
#